data_AF-A0AAD3WD81-F1
#
_entry.id   AF-A0AAD3WD81-F1
#
_cell.length_a   1.000
_cell.length_b   1.000
_cell.length_c   1.000
_cell.angle_alpha   90.00
_cell.angle_beta   90.00
_cell.angle_gamma   90.00
#
_symmetry.space_group_name_H-M   'P 1'
#
loop_
_entity.id
_entity.type
_entity.pdbx_description
1 polymer ?
#
loop_
_entity_poly.entity_id
_entity_poly.type
_entity_poly.pdbx_seq_one_letter_code
_entity_poly.pdbx_strand_id
1 'polypeptide(L)'
;MRRFFAGLTLLVVLFAGLPSSVKAAVPKFKLGNEVLFERYHHLIEGKRVGLITNQTGVNSKGVSTIDALASDPSVTLAALYGPEHGIDGQAKAGEYVESYVHPTLGIPVYSLYGATRMPTEEMLRDIDVLLFDIQDVGARWYTYISTLNYAMKAAAQYGKPVVVLDRPNPLGGEIVEGVVLEDRFETFVGVDNIPMAHGMTVGELARFFNREIGADLTVVPMEGYTRDMIFQDTGLEWIPTSPNIPDIESVFCYMATGLGEGTGIRMGDKFKWIGGPGIDSVKFAELLNGAGLPGVKYIPEDMGSLGGVRLQITDYRTFNPVKSGLYALAYARQLTGFKVPKSGSTPASVVMFDKIMGTDRVGKWLEQNLSPQEIESLYAAELEAFKKERKQYLIYGYAGKPGQIGVTVDGVVIFFDSEPYIDENNRTMVPVRFISEALGAVVGWDEATRTVTIAKDGLEIVLTIGSPVAKVGGVERWMDSVPVIKNDRTMVPVRFVSSFLGANVEWDQDNLIVEITTR
;
A
#
# COMPACT_ATOMS: atom_id res chain seq x y z
N MET A 1 -75.89 -37.66 -40.11
CA MET A 1 -75.97 -36.54 -39.14
C MET A 1 -75.13 -36.88 -37.91
N ARG A 2 -73.89 -36.38 -37.84
CA ARG A 2 -73.09 -36.33 -36.61
C ARG A 2 -72.30 -35.03 -36.63
N ARG A 3 -72.63 -34.13 -35.70
CA ARG A 3 -71.99 -32.82 -35.51
C ARG A 3 -70.68 -33.02 -34.77
N PHE A 4 -69.58 -32.55 -35.34
CA PHE A 4 -68.30 -32.39 -34.66
C PHE A 4 -68.25 -30.99 -34.02
N PHE A 5 -68.03 -30.93 -32.72
CA PHE A 5 -67.70 -29.70 -31.99
C PHE A 5 -66.20 -29.44 -32.15
N ALA A 6 -65.86 -28.28 -32.72
CA ALA A 6 -64.50 -27.75 -32.76
C ALA A 6 -64.19 -27.07 -31.41
N GLY A 7 -63.20 -27.61 -30.67
CA GLY A 7 -62.63 -26.99 -29.48
C GLY A 7 -61.60 -25.94 -29.87
N LEU A 8 -61.81 -24.70 -29.43
CA LEU A 8 -60.91 -23.56 -29.58
C LEU A 8 -59.81 -23.68 -28.50
N THR A 9 -58.59 -24.05 -28.88
CA THR A 9 -57.43 -24.06 -27.97
C THR A 9 -56.83 -22.67 -27.90
N LEU A 10 -56.95 -22.02 -26.74
CA LEU A 10 -56.35 -20.73 -26.42
C LEU A 10 -54.84 -20.90 -26.20
N LEU A 11 -54.02 -20.34 -27.10
CA LEU A 11 -52.56 -20.33 -27.01
C LEU A 11 -52.12 -19.22 -26.03
N VAL A 12 -51.75 -19.58 -24.80
CA VAL A 12 -51.14 -18.65 -23.84
C VAL A 12 -49.66 -18.50 -24.19
N VAL A 13 -49.29 -17.36 -24.76
CA VAL A 13 -47.88 -16.97 -24.95
C VAL A 13 -47.35 -16.44 -23.61
N LEU A 14 -46.63 -17.28 -22.87
CA LEU A 14 -45.83 -16.89 -21.72
C LEU A 14 -44.61 -16.08 -22.20
N PHE A 15 -44.65 -14.75 -22.03
CA PHE A 15 -43.46 -13.92 -22.11
C PHE A 15 -42.56 -14.24 -20.90
N ALA A 16 -41.56 -15.09 -21.11
CA ALA A 16 -40.46 -15.24 -20.17
C ALA A 16 -39.64 -13.94 -20.21
N GLY A 17 -39.85 -13.06 -19.22
CA GLY A 17 -38.96 -11.93 -18.98
C GLY A 17 -37.56 -12.47 -18.68
N LEU A 18 -36.62 -12.18 -19.57
CA LEU A 18 -35.20 -12.40 -19.31
C LEU A 18 -34.82 -11.62 -18.05
N PRO A 19 -34.19 -12.23 -17.03
CA PRO A 19 -33.67 -11.47 -15.91
C PRO A 19 -32.63 -10.50 -16.46
N SER A 20 -32.93 -9.21 -16.35
CA SER A 20 -31.95 -8.15 -16.59
C SER A 20 -30.83 -8.36 -15.59
N SER A 21 -29.70 -8.91 -16.05
CA SER A 21 -28.47 -8.93 -15.28
C SER A 21 -28.06 -7.48 -15.09
N VAL A 22 -28.44 -6.88 -13.95
CA VAL A 22 -27.81 -5.67 -13.46
C VAL A 22 -26.36 -6.08 -13.22
N LYS A 23 -25.48 -5.78 -14.19
CA LYS A 23 -24.04 -5.78 -13.91
C LYS A 23 -23.87 -4.73 -12.82
N ALA A 24 -23.59 -5.17 -11.59
CA ALA A 24 -23.08 -4.29 -10.56
C ALA A 24 -21.92 -3.51 -11.20
N ALA A 25 -21.99 -2.19 -11.19
CA ALA A 25 -20.90 -1.36 -11.68
C ALA A 25 -19.68 -1.74 -10.83
N VAL A 26 -18.62 -2.23 -11.47
CA VAL A 26 -17.33 -2.41 -10.78
C VAL A 26 -16.99 -1.05 -10.16
N PRO A 27 -16.75 -0.96 -8.85
CA PRO A 27 -16.32 0.29 -8.23
C PRO A 27 -15.12 0.81 -9.04
N LYS A 28 -15.22 2.04 -9.55
CA LYS A 28 -14.21 2.59 -10.45
C LYS A 28 -12.93 2.82 -9.65
N PHE A 29 -11.97 1.91 -9.75
CA PHE A 29 -10.64 2.04 -9.16
C PHE A 29 -9.96 3.29 -9.73
N LYS A 30 -9.41 4.15 -8.87
CA LYS A 30 -8.62 5.31 -9.28
C LYS A 30 -7.33 5.41 -8.47
N LEU A 31 -6.25 5.73 -9.18
CA LEU A 31 -4.95 6.00 -8.59
C LEU A 31 -4.93 7.36 -7.88
N GLY A 32 -3.99 7.55 -6.95
CA GLY A 32 -3.82 8.83 -6.26
C GLY A 32 -3.58 10.01 -7.21
N ASN A 33 -2.96 9.78 -8.37
CA ASN A 33 -2.77 10.83 -9.38
C ASN A 33 -4.08 11.24 -10.07
N GLU A 34 -5.04 10.35 -10.27
CA GLU A 34 -6.37 10.71 -10.77
C GLU A 34 -7.16 11.47 -9.72
N VAL A 35 -7.11 10.99 -8.47
CA VAL A 35 -7.78 11.62 -7.32
C VAL A 35 -7.22 13.01 -7.05
N LEU A 36 -5.92 13.24 -7.30
CA LEU A 36 -5.30 14.56 -7.22
C LEU A 36 -6.00 15.57 -8.11
N PHE A 37 -6.11 15.29 -9.41
CA PHE A 37 -6.70 16.22 -10.37
C PHE A 37 -8.21 16.39 -10.20
N GLU A 38 -8.91 15.36 -9.70
CA GLU A 38 -10.37 15.41 -9.55
C GLU A 38 -10.83 16.08 -8.24
N ARG A 39 -10.12 15.88 -7.12
CA ARG A 39 -10.59 16.29 -5.79
C ARG A 39 -9.58 17.08 -4.96
N TYR A 40 -8.28 16.87 -5.19
CA TYR A 40 -7.21 17.48 -4.40
C TYR A 40 -6.39 18.51 -5.19
N HIS A 41 -6.96 19.06 -6.26
CA HIS A 41 -6.25 19.98 -7.16
C HIS A 41 -5.71 21.23 -6.44
N HIS A 42 -6.40 21.68 -5.40
CA HIS A 42 -5.96 22.74 -4.48
C HIS A 42 -4.58 22.50 -3.84
N LEU A 43 -4.09 21.26 -3.81
CA LEU A 43 -2.75 20.94 -3.33
C LEU A 43 -1.64 21.41 -4.29
N ILE A 44 -1.95 21.62 -5.58
CA ILE A 44 -0.98 21.96 -6.63
C ILE A 44 -1.33 23.26 -7.37
N GLU A 45 -2.58 23.73 -7.29
CA GLU A 45 -3.05 24.95 -7.97
C GLU A 45 -2.20 26.17 -7.58
N GLY A 46 -1.69 26.89 -8.58
CA GLY A 46 -0.86 28.08 -8.42
C GLY A 46 0.57 27.83 -7.90
N LYS A 47 0.99 26.56 -7.77
CA LYS A 47 2.30 26.20 -7.18
C LYS A 47 3.33 25.79 -8.22
N ARG A 48 4.60 25.99 -7.87
CA ARG A 48 5.75 25.36 -8.54
C ARG A 48 5.93 23.94 -8.01
N VAL A 49 5.71 22.97 -8.87
CA VAL A 49 5.68 21.56 -8.51
C VAL A 49 7.00 20.89 -8.89
N GLY A 50 7.64 20.24 -7.92
CA GLY A 50 8.66 19.24 -8.17
C GLY A 50 8.02 17.85 -8.20
N LEU A 51 8.38 17.00 -9.16
CA LEU A 51 7.81 15.65 -9.27
C LEU A 51 8.90 14.57 -9.24
N ILE A 52 8.86 13.73 -8.21
CA ILE A 52 9.59 12.47 -8.15
C ILE A 52 8.74 11.41 -8.86
N THR A 53 9.21 10.94 -10.01
CA THR A 53 8.47 9.99 -10.86
C THR A 53 9.42 9.16 -11.70
N ASN A 54 8.86 8.14 -12.35
CA ASN A 54 9.48 7.44 -13.46
C ASN A 54 8.39 7.04 -14.49
N GLN A 55 8.69 6.09 -15.38
CA GLN A 55 7.79 5.59 -16.42
C GLN A 55 6.49 4.97 -15.86
N THR A 56 6.47 4.59 -14.60
CA THR A 56 5.28 4.01 -13.94
C THR A 56 4.30 5.07 -13.44
N GLY A 57 4.73 6.35 -13.40
CA GLY A 57 3.93 7.51 -13.04
C GLY A 57 2.90 7.86 -14.10
N VAL A 58 1.97 6.94 -14.39
CA VAL A 58 0.87 7.10 -15.33
C VAL A 58 -0.47 6.86 -14.64
N ASN A 59 -1.56 7.43 -15.17
CA ASN A 59 -2.93 7.15 -14.70
C ASN A 59 -3.52 5.89 -15.33
N SER A 60 -4.78 5.56 -14.99
CA SER A 60 -5.50 4.39 -15.53
C SER A 60 -5.63 4.35 -17.06
N LYS A 61 -5.41 5.47 -17.75
CA LYS A 61 -5.44 5.62 -19.21
C LYS A 61 -4.05 5.65 -19.85
N GLY A 62 -2.99 5.47 -19.06
CA GLY A 62 -1.61 5.53 -19.54
C GLY A 62 -1.07 6.95 -19.76
N VAL A 63 -1.77 7.99 -19.30
CA VAL A 63 -1.28 9.38 -19.39
C VAL A 63 -0.26 9.61 -18.27
N SER A 64 0.93 10.07 -18.62
CA SER A 64 1.99 10.41 -17.67
C SER A 64 1.59 11.54 -16.74
N THR A 65 1.96 11.43 -15.46
CA THR A 65 1.81 12.50 -14.47
C THR A 65 2.65 13.72 -14.85
N ILE A 66 3.77 13.53 -15.56
CA ILE A 66 4.56 14.61 -16.16
C ILE A 66 3.69 15.40 -17.15
N ASP A 67 3.06 14.70 -18.09
CA ASP A 67 2.24 15.32 -19.15
C ASP A 67 0.99 15.96 -18.57
N ALA A 68 0.34 15.31 -17.59
CA ALA A 68 -0.83 15.85 -16.92
C ALA A 68 -0.53 17.19 -16.24
N LEU A 69 0.55 17.26 -15.45
CA LEU A 69 0.97 18.50 -14.79
C LEU A 69 1.43 19.57 -15.78
N ALA A 70 2.17 19.20 -16.84
CA ALA A 70 2.62 20.14 -17.85
C ALA A 70 1.47 20.71 -18.70
N SER A 71 0.37 19.97 -18.82
CA SER A 71 -0.83 20.40 -19.56
C SER A 71 -1.78 21.28 -18.75
N ASP A 72 -1.62 21.33 -17.43
CA ASP A 72 -2.48 22.10 -16.53
C ASP A 72 -2.00 23.57 -16.45
N PRO A 73 -2.76 24.54 -16.99
CA PRO A 73 -2.34 25.95 -17.03
C PRO A 73 -2.31 26.62 -15.66
N SER A 74 -2.91 26.00 -14.64
CA SER A 74 -2.92 26.53 -13.26
C SER A 74 -1.70 26.08 -12.45
N VAL A 75 -0.88 25.16 -12.96
CA VAL A 75 0.25 24.55 -12.27
C VAL A 75 1.55 24.87 -13.00
N THR A 76 2.64 25.08 -12.27
CA THR A 76 3.98 25.20 -12.87
C THR A 76 4.80 23.96 -12.55
N LEU A 77 4.95 23.02 -13.49
CA LEU A 77 5.91 21.92 -13.33
C LEU A 77 7.34 22.47 -13.45
N ALA A 78 8.06 22.52 -12.32
CA ALA A 78 9.34 23.24 -12.22
C ALA A 78 10.57 22.34 -12.25
N ALA A 79 10.46 21.09 -11.78
CA ALA A 79 11.57 20.14 -11.77
C ALA A 79 11.08 18.68 -11.75
N LEU A 80 11.89 17.80 -12.31
CA LEU A 80 11.71 16.35 -12.23
C LEU A 80 12.86 15.71 -11.43
N TYR A 81 12.56 14.61 -10.74
CA TYR A 81 13.52 13.88 -9.95
C TYR A 81 13.41 12.39 -10.26
N GLY A 82 14.44 11.83 -10.91
CA GLY A 82 14.47 10.41 -11.29
C GLY A 82 15.11 9.54 -10.20
N PRO A 83 14.48 8.41 -9.83
CA PRO A 83 15.05 7.43 -8.89
C PRO A 83 16.12 6.55 -9.57
N GLU A 84 16.43 5.40 -8.98
CA GLU A 84 17.12 4.31 -9.68
C GLU A 84 16.41 3.97 -10.99
N HIS A 85 17.17 3.69 -12.06
CA HIS A 85 16.70 3.49 -13.44
C HIS A 85 16.31 4.78 -14.21
N GLY A 86 16.32 5.95 -13.57
CA GLY A 86 15.97 7.23 -14.21
C GLY A 86 14.46 7.40 -14.40
N ILE A 87 14.06 8.45 -15.13
CA ILE A 87 12.63 8.75 -15.34
C ILE A 87 11.97 7.89 -16.43
N ASP A 88 12.73 7.18 -17.26
CA ASP A 88 12.25 6.32 -18.35
C ASP A 88 12.35 4.80 -18.04
N GLY A 89 13.00 4.44 -16.92
CA GLY A 89 13.16 3.07 -16.45
C GLY A 89 14.12 2.21 -17.25
N GLN A 90 14.89 2.78 -18.18
CA GLN A 90 15.70 2.00 -19.12
C GLN A 90 17.09 1.65 -18.58
N ALA A 91 17.63 2.43 -17.65
CA ALA A 91 18.97 2.17 -17.10
C ALA A 91 19.00 0.87 -16.27
N LYS A 92 20.11 0.14 -16.32
CA LYS A 92 20.25 -1.15 -15.60
C LYS A 92 20.33 -0.94 -14.09
N ALA A 93 20.11 -2.01 -13.32
CA ALA A 93 20.31 -1.98 -11.87
C ALA A 93 21.75 -1.60 -11.52
N GLY A 94 21.91 -0.63 -10.61
CA GLY A 94 23.22 -0.07 -10.27
C GLY A 94 23.82 0.92 -11.28
N GLU A 95 23.18 1.14 -12.43
CA GLU A 95 23.63 2.12 -13.44
C GLU A 95 23.28 3.54 -13.00
N TYR A 96 24.21 4.48 -13.19
CA TYR A 96 24.01 5.88 -12.86
C TYR A 96 23.52 6.66 -14.07
N VAL A 97 22.42 7.40 -13.89
CA VAL A 97 21.90 8.37 -14.85
C VAL A 97 22.26 9.77 -14.36
N GLU A 98 22.89 10.58 -15.20
CA GLU A 98 23.27 11.96 -14.85
C GLU A 98 22.06 12.90 -14.83
N SER A 99 22.18 14.04 -14.12
CA SER A 99 21.16 15.09 -14.19
C SER A 99 21.25 15.84 -15.51
N TYR A 100 20.12 16.28 -16.06
CA TYR A 100 20.04 16.92 -17.37
C TYR A 100 18.87 17.92 -17.45
N VAL A 101 18.72 18.60 -18.59
CA VAL A 101 17.57 19.45 -18.88
C VAL A 101 16.60 18.67 -19.76
N HIS A 102 15.34 18.58 -19.34
CA HIS A 102 14.32 17.85 -20.08
C HIS A 102 14.19 18.41 -21.51
N PRO A 103 14.34 17.60 -22.56
CA PRO A 103 14.52 18.10 -23.93
C PRO A 103 13.31 18.88 -24.45
N THR A 104 12.11 18.49 -24.06
CA THR A 104 10.86 19.15 -24.50
C THR A 104 10.38 20.25 -23.55
N LEU A 105 10.44 20.01 -22.24
CA LEU A 105 9.90 20.92 -21.22
C LEU A 105 10.88 22.02 -20.80
N GLY A 106 12.18 21.85 -21.05
CA GLY A 106 13.21 22.83 -20.68
C GLY A 106 13.47 22.98 -19.17
N ILE A 107 12.93 22.07 -18.35
CA ILE A 107 13.08 22.05 -16.88
C ILE A 107 14.19 21.09 -16.44
N PRO A 108 14.81 21.29 -15.26
CA PRO A 108 15.81 20.36 -14.74
C PRO A 108 15.21 18.99 -14.43
N VAL A 109 16.00 17.95 -14.72
CA VAL A 109 15.79 16.56 -14.30
C VAL A 109 16.98 16.16 -13.42
N TYR A 110 16.72 15.99 -12.13
CA TYR A 110 17.73 15.60 -11.14
C TYR A 110 17.77 14.09 -10.94
N SER A 111 18.97 13.52 -10.86
CA SER A 111 19.17 12.13 -10.50
C SER A 111 19.22 11.98 -8.98
N LEU A 112 18.35 11.14 -8.43
CA LEU A 112 18.33 10.74 -7.02
C LEU A 112 18.98 9.36 -6.80
N TYR A 113 20.01 9.05 -7.60
CA TYR A 113 20.79 7.82 -7.51
C TYR A 113 22.30 8.08 -7.51
N GLY A 114 23.09 7.07 -7.15
CA GLY A 114 24.55 7.20 -7.06
C GLY A 114 24.98 8.09 -5.90
N ALA A 115 25.71 9.18 -6.20
CA ALA A 115 26.29 10.08 -5.22
C ALA A 115 25.23 10.93 -4.48
N THR A 116 24.10 11.20 -5.12
CA THR A 116 23.04 12.06 -4.57
C THR A 116 21.75 11.28 -4.52
N ARG A 117 21.43 10.67 -3.37
CA ARG A 117 20.18 9.92 -3.16
C ARG A 117 19.12 10.71 -2.39
N MET A 118 19.56 11.75 -1.69
CA MET A 118 18.72 12.68 -0.95
C MET A 118 18.76 14.03 -1.69
N PRO A 119 17.62 14.62 -2.05
CA PRO A 119 17.60 15.94 -2.69
C PRO A 119 18.37 16.98 -1.86
N THR A 120 19.14 17.82 -2.53
CA THR A 120 19.85 18.94 -1.89
C THR A 120 18.94 20.17 -1.78
N GLU A 121 19.33 21.14 -0.96
CA GLU A 121 18.64 22.43 -0.87
C GLU A 121 18.50 23.10 -2.26
N GLU A 122 19.57 23.07 -3.06
CA GLU A 122 19.59 23.64 -4.41
C GLU A 122 18.57 22.99 -5.33
N MET A 123 18.44 21.66 -5.26
CA MET A 123 17.47 20.91 -6.05
C MET A 123 16.02 21.22 -5.66
N LEU A 124 15.76 21.66 -4.43
CA LEU A 124 14.42 21.94 -3.91
C LEU A 124 14.10 23.44 -3.85
N ARG A 125 15.07 24.32 -4.15
CA ARG A 125 14.94 25.77 -3.97
C ARG A 125 13.74 26.35 -4.73
N ASP A 126 13.57 25.92 -5.97
CA ASP A 126 12.64 26.53 -6.93
C ASP A 126 11.26 25.84 -7.00
N ILE A 127 10.96 24.94 -6.06
CA ILE A 127 9.65 24.29 -5.93
C ILE A 127 8.94 24.75 -4.64
N ASP A 128 7.61 24.74 -4.67
CA ASP A 128 6.73 25.02 -3.53
C ASP A 128 6.17 23.74 -2.91
N VAL A 129 6.06 22.66 -3.68
CA VAL A 129 5.58 21.34 -3.23
C VAL A 129 6.31 20.22 -3.98
N LEU A 130 6.64 19.14 -3.27
CA LEU A 130 7.26 17.94 -3.83
C LEU A 130 6.24 16.81 -3.94
N LEU A 131 5.88 16.42 -5.16
CA LEU A 131 5.04 15.27 -5.45
C LEU A 131 5.88 13.99 -5.56
N PHE A 132 5.32 12.87 -5.12
CA PHE A 132 5.84 11.53 -5.36
C PHE A 132 4.77 10.67 -6.06
N ASP A 133 5.11 10.11 -7.22
CA ASP A 133 4.22 9.25 -8.00
C ASP A 133 4.99 8.11 -8.70
N ILE A 134 5.23 7.00 -7.98
CA ILE A 134 5.97 5.85 -8.50
C ILE A 134 5.32 4.54 -8.02
N GLN A 135 5.13 3.58 -8.93
CA GLN A 135 4.71 2.22 -8.61
C GLN A 135 5.87 1.42 -8.01
N ASP A 136 5.72 1.01 -6.75
CA ASP A 136 6.63 0.09 -6.06
C ASP A 136 6.21 -1.39 -6.26
N VAL A 137 6.96 -2.34 -5.69
CA VAL A 137 6.73 -3.80 -5.79
C VAL A 137 6.39 -4.47 -4.46
N GLY A 138 6.35 -3.73 -3.35
CA GLY A 138 5.97 -4.25 -2.03
C GLY A 138 7.10 -4.94 -1.26
N ALA A 139 8.36 -4.69 -1.65
CA ALA A 139 9.55 -5.31 -1.07
C ALA A 139 10.49 -4.26 -0.47
N ARG A 140 10.98 -4.51 0.75
CA ARG A 140 11.82 -3.55 1.49
C ARG A 140 13.07 -3.06 0.74
N TRP A 141 13.71 -3.94 -0.03
CA TRP A 141 14.96 -3.62 -0.74
C TRP A 141 14.75 -3.16 -2.18
N TYR A 142 13.51 -2.87 -2.58
CA TYR A 142 13.22 -2.14 -3.79
C TYR A 142 13.33 -0.63 -3.51
N THR A 143 14.25 0.05 -4.17
CA THR A 143 14.81 1.34 -3.67
C THR A 143 13.91 2.55 -3.89
N TYR A 144 12.73 2.41 -4.51
CA TYR A 144 11.81 3.52 -4.73
C TYR A 144 11.24 4.06 -3.42
N ILE A 145 10.92 3.18 -2.46
CA ILE A 145 10.51 3.59 -1.11
C ILE A 145 11.67 4.23 -0.32
N SER A 146 12.92 3.87 -0.64
CA SER A 146 14.11 4.54 -0.09
C SER A 146 14.26 5.95 -0.64
N THR A 147 14.01 6.16 -1.94
CA THR A 147 13.94 7.49 -2.55
C THR A 147 12.85 8.34 -1.89
N LEU A 148 11.66 7.77 -1.64
CA LEU A 148 10.59 8.45 -0.89
C LEU A 148 11.06 8.88 0.51
N ASN A 149 11.64 7.97 1.29
CA ASN A 149 12.15 8.28 2.64
C ASN A 149 13.17 9.42 2.63
N TYR A 150 14.14 9.38 1.70
CA TYR A 150 15.18 10.39 1.61
C TYR A 150 14.65 11.73 1.12
N ALA A 151 13.71 11.73 0.17
CA ALA A 151 13.01 12.93 -0.27
C ALA A 151 12.22 13.57 0.86
N MET A 152 11.51 12.78 1.67
CA MET A 152 10.79 13.27 2.85
C MET A 152 11.74 13.89 3.89
N LYS A 153 12.90 13.26 4.16
CA LYS A 153 13.93 13.81 5.05
C LYS A 153 14.45 15.16 4.55
N ALA A 154 14.76 15.28 3.27
CA ALA A 154 15.17 16.54 2.66
C ALA A 154 14.06 17.60 2.74
N ALA A 155 12.82 17.20 2.42
CA ALA A 155 11.68 18.11 2.44
C ALA A 155 11.40 18.65 3.85
N ALA A 156 11.47 17.80 4.88
CA ALA A 156 11.40 18.22 6.29
C ALA A 156 12.53 19.19 6.64
N GLN A 157 13.76 18.89 6.22
CA GLN A 157 14.93 19.73 6.49
C GLN A 157 14.83 21.12 5.84
N TYR A 158 14.27 21.22 4.64
CA TYR A 158 14.23 22.46 3.86
C TYR A 158 12.82 23.10 3.79
N GLY A 159 11.89 22.66 4.65
CA GLY A 159 10.55 23.24 4.78
C GLY A 159 9.70 23.14 3.52
N LYS A 160 9.76 22.00 2.82
CA LYS A 160 8.95 21.72 1.63
C LYS A 160 7.79 20.77 1.97
N PRO A 161 6.54 21.15 1.67
CA PRO A 161 5.43 20.21 1.69
C PRO A 161 5.66 19.03 0.73
N VAL A 162 5.28 17.83 1.17
CA VAL A 162 5.36 16.60 0.38
C VAL A 162 3.95 16.08 0.15
N VAL A 163 3.64 15.75 -1.11
CA VAL A 163 2.36 15.15 -1.50
C VAL A 163 2.64 13.79 -2.15
N VAL A 164 2.18 12.70 -1.52
CA VAL A 164 2.34 11.35 -2.05
C VAL A 164 1.08 10.93 -2.77
N LEU A 165 1.19 10.64 -4.06
CA LEU A 165 0.10 10.12 -4.88
C LEU A 165 0.10 8.61 -4.75
N ASP A 166 -0.85 8.08 -4.00
CA ASP A 166 -0.78 6.70 -3.58
C ASP A 166 -1.06 5.71 -4.72
N ARG A 167 -0.45 4.53 -4.61
CA ARG A 167 -0.50 3.44 -5.61
C ARG A 167 -0.64 2.08 -4.94
N PRO A 168 -1.22 1.07 -5.61
CA PRO A 168 -1.40 -0.27 -5.05
C PRO A 168 -0.07 -0.87 -4.61
N ASN A 169 -0.04 -1.54 -3.46
CA ASN A 169 0.98 -2.55 -3.24
C ASN A 169 0.64 -3.75 -4.14
N PRO A 170 1.51 -4.18 -5.09
CA PRO A 170 1.14 -5.22 -6.04
C PRO A 170 0.85 -6.58 -5.42
N LEU A 171 1.44 -6.85 -4.25
CA LEU A 171 1.21 -8.07 -3.47
C LEU A 171 0.00 -7.96 -2.53
N GLY A 172 -0.67 -6.81 -2.52
CA GLY A 172 -1.73 -6.45 -1.58
C GLY A 172 -1.21 -6.03 -0.20
N GLY A 173 -2.15 -5.74 0.69
CA GLY A 173 -1.89 -5.30 2.07
C GLY A 173 -1.85 -6.44 3.10
N GLU A 174 -2.22 -7.66 2.71
CA GLU A 174 -2.35 -8.80 3.64
C GLU A 174 -1.04 -9.58 3.83
N ILE A 175 -0.16 -9.61 2.82
CA ILE A 175 1.14 -10.29 2.93
C ILE A 175 2.11 -9.41 3.72
N VAL A 176 2.43 -9.87 4.94
CA VAL A 176 3.44 -9.25 5.82
C VAL A 176 4.33 -10.34 6.36
N GLU A 177 5.59 -10.34 5.95
CA GLU A 177 6.44 -11.50 6.15
C GLU A 177 7.94 -11.16 6.18
N GLY A 178 8.68 -11.96 6.93
CA GLY A 178 10.14 -11.97 6.96
C GLY A 178 10.75 -11.22 8.13
N VAL A 179 12.07 -11.31 8.22
CA VAL A 179 12.88 -10.62 9.23
C VAL A 179 12.70 -9.10 9.14
N VAL A 180 12.46 -8.48 10.29
CA VAL A 180 12.40 -7.03 10.44
C VAL A 180 13.83 -6.48 10.40
N LEU A 181 14.01 -5.37 9.68
CA LEU A 181 15.31 -4.72 9.57
C LEU A 181 15.77 -4.18 10.94
N GLU A 182 17.03 -4.41 11.27
CA GLU A 182 17.69 -3.87 12.47
C GLU A 182 18.53 -2.63 12.10
N ASP A 183 18.58 -1.63 12.98
CA ASP A 183 19.22 -0.32 12.76
C ASP A 183 20.66 -0.42 12.22
N ARG A 184 21.41 -1.43 12.70
CA ARG A 184 22.79 -1.67 12.28
C ARG A 184 22.92 -1.93 10.77
N PHE A 185 21.87 -2.43 10.13
CA PHE A 185 21.83 -2.82 8.72
C PHE A 185 21.07 -1.81 7.85
N GLU A 186 20.64 -0.67 8.42
CA GLU A 186 20.03 0.40 7.65
C GLU A 186 20.96 0.92 6.57
N THR A 187 20.44 0.94 5.34
CA THR A 187 21.13 1.45 4.15
C THR A 187 20.10 1.92 3.11
N PHE A 188 20.55 2.34 1.93
CA PHE A 188 19.63 2.70 0.85
C PHE A 188 18.76 1.53 0.35
N VAL A 189 19.10 0.27 0.65
CA VAL A 189 18.25 -0.89 0.31
C VAL A 189 17.40 -1.36 1.50
N GLY A 190 17.26 -0.53 2.53
CA GLY A 190 16.46 -0.79 3.72
C GLY A 190 16.58 0.38 4.69
N VAL A 191 15.62 1.30 4.64
CA VAL A 191 15.71 2.66 5.23
C VAL A 191 14.97 2.84 6.55
N ASP A 192 14.27 1.80 7.02
CA ASP A 192 13.48 1.80 8.25
C ASP A 192 13.22 0.34 8.68
N ASN A 193 12.82 0.14 9.94
CA ASN A 193 12.57 -1.15 10.59
C ASN A 193 11.28 -1.82 10.09
N ILE A 194 11.20 -2.10 8.78
CA ILE A 194 10.12 -2.83 8.14
C ILE A 194 10.55 -4.27 7.80
N PRO A 195 9.62 -5.25 7.75
CA PRO A 195 9.93 -6.60 7.30
C PRO A 195 10.13 -6.63 5.78
N MET A 196 10.55 -7.79 5.28
CA MET A 196 10.85 -8.01 3.86
C MET A 196 9.66 -7.69 2.96
N ALA A 197 8.49 -8.28 3.26
CA ALA A 197 7.20 -7.87 2.73
C ALA A 197 6.47 -7.05 3.79
N HIS A 198 6.30 -5.75 3.54
CA HIS A 198 5.72 -4.82 4.52
C HIS A 198 4.19 -4.71 4.45
N GLY A 199 3.59 -5.09 3.32
CA GLY A 199 2.14 -5.08 3.10
C GLY A 199 1.49 -3.70 3.26
N MET A 200 2.19 -2.64 2.86
CA MET A 200 1.72 -1.25 2.92
C MET A 200 1.82 -0.62 1.53
N THR A 201 0.94 0.32 1.20
CA THR A 201 1.09 1.17 0.00
C THR A 201 2.21 2.18 0.18
N VAL A 202 2.60 2.90 -0.88
CA VAL A 202 3.62 3.96 -0.79
C VAL A 202 3.14 5.13 0.08
N GLY A 203 1.84 5.44 0.08
CA GLY A 203 1.22 6.42 0.97
C GLY A 203 1.21 5.98 2.44
N GLU A 204 0.88 4.72 2.72
CA GLU A 204 0.97 4.15 4.07
C GLU A 204 2.42 4.10 4.58
N LEU A 205 3.37 3.75 3.71
CA LEU A 205 4.81 3.82 3.99
C LEU A 205 5.26 5.25 4.27
N ALA A 206 4.79 6.25 3.51
CA ALA A 206 5.09 7.65 3.80
C ALA A 206 4.65 8.02 5.21
N ARG A 207 3.41 7.66 5.61
CA ARG A 207 2.92 7.88 6.98
C ARG A 207 3.78 7.16 8.02
N PHE A 208 4.18 5.91 7.74
CA PHE A 208 5.05 5.14 8.62
C PHE A 208 6.42 5.82 8.80
N PHE A 209 7.10 6.19 7.71
CA PHE A 209 8.37 6.89 7.76
C PHE A 209 8.26 8.25 8.47
N ASN A 210 7.10 8.92 8.33
CA ASN A 210 6.90 10.24 8.93
C ASN A 210 6.87 10.23 10.46
N ARG A 211 6.71 9.05 11.10
CA ARG A 211 6.89 8.82 12.55
C ARG A 211 8.14 9.51 13.08
N GLU A 212 9.25 9.34 12.36
CA GLU A 212 10.59 9.83 12.76
C GLU A 212 11.01 11.08 11.98
N ILE A 213 10.46 11.30 10.78
CA ILE A 213 10.89 12.38 9.88
C ILE A 213 10.23 13.72 10.22
N GLY A 214 8.93 13.74 10.53
CA GLY A 214 8.19 14.98 10.81
C GLY A 214 8.07 15.95 9.62
N ALA A 215 7.98 15.45 8.38
CA ALA A 215 7.70 16.25 7.20
C ALA A 215 6.23 16.74 7.19
N ASP A 216 5.99 17.89 6.54
CA ASP A 216 4.65 18.34 6.15
C ASP A 216 4.12 17.44 5.02
N LEU A 217 3.49 16.34 5.41
CA LEU A 217 3.07 15.25 4.53
C LEU A 217 1.57 15.29 4.31
N THR A 218 1.17 15.30 3.04
CA THR A 218 -0.19 14.94 2.60
C THR A 218 -0.12 13.69 1.73
N VAL A 219 -1.02 12.73 1.96
CA VAL A 219 -1.18 11.57 1.08
C VAL A 219 -2.51 11.72 0.34
N VAL A 220 -2.48 11.61 -0.98
CA VAL A 220 -3.69 11.53 -1.82
C VAL A 220 -4.02 10.04 -1.99
N PRO A 221 -5.06 9.53 -1.33
CA PRO A 221 -5.39 8.10 -1.35
C PRO A 221 -5.98 7.70 -2.70
N MET A 222 -5.93 6.40 -2.98
CA MET A 222 -6.67 5.77 -4.07
C MET A 222 -8.17 5.68 -3.75
N GLU A 223 -9.00 5.64 -4.79
CA GLU A 223 -10.42 5.27 -4.66
C GLU A 223 -10.63 3.82 -5.10
N GLY A 224 -11.39 3.04 -4.33
CA GLY A 224 -11.72 1.65 -4.67
C GLY A 224 -10.63 0.62 -4.36
N TYR A 225 -9.48 1.01 -3.78
CA TYR A 225 -8.48 0.05 -3.29
C TYR A 225 -8.89 -0.53 -1.93
N THR A 226 -8.83 -1.86 -1.81
CA THR A 226 -8.92 -2.57 -0.53
C THR A 226 -7.66 -3.40 -0.29
N ARG A 227 -7.33 -3.68 0.97
CA ARG A 227 -6.08 -4.38 1.32
C ARG A 227 -5.96 -5.78 0.74
N ASP A 228 -7.09 -6.45 0.49
CA ASP A 228 -7.13 -7.78 -0.11
C ASP A 228 -6.95 -7.75 -1.63
N MET A 229 -6.92 -6.56 -2.26
CA MET A 229 -6.60 -6.45 -3.68
C MET A 229 -5.10 -6.68 -3.94
N ILE A 230 -4.80 -7.64 -4.81
CA ILE A 230 -3.51 -7.72 -5.51
C ILE A 230 -3.58 -6.86 -6.78
N PHE A 231 -2.44 -6.57 -7.42
CA PHE A 231 -2.41 -5.67 -8.58
C PHE A 231 -3.40 -6.08 -9.68
N GLN A 232 -3.54 -7.37 -9.93
CA GLN A 232 -4.44 -7.92 -10.96
C GLN A 232 -5.92 -7.55 -10.73
N ASP A 233 -6.34 -7.32 -9.48
CA ASP A 233 -7.72 -6.95 -9.16
C ASP A 233 -8.06 -5.50 -9.53
N THR A 234 -7.03 -4.65 -9.69
CA THR A 234 -7.21 -3.22 -10.02
C THR A 234 -7.68 -3.01 -11.45
N GLY A 235 -7.48 -4.01 -12.33
CA GLY A 235 -7.72 -3.90 -13.77
C GLY A 235 -6.72 -3.01 -14.52
N LEU A 236 -5.67 -2.51 -13.84
CA LEU A 236 -4.63 -1.70 -14.46
C LEU A 236 -3.64 -2.54 -15.27
N GLU A 237 -3.05 -1.92 -16.28
CA GLU A 237 -1.91 -2.48 -17.00
C GLU A 237 -0.63 -2.34 -16.15
N TRP A 238 0.16 -3.41 -16.08
CA TRP A 238 1.45 -3.36 -15.41
C TRP A 238 2.48 -2.66 -16.30
N ILE A 239 3.02 -1.54 -15.82
CA ILE A 239 4.17 -0.90 -16.43
C ILE A 239 5.44 -1.47 -15.78
N PRO A 240 6.39 -2.04 -16.55
CA PRO A 240 7.64 -2.56 -16.01
C PRO A 240 8.33 -1.55 -15.09
N THR A 241 8.54 -1.91 -13.83
CA THR A 241 9.20 -1.05 -12.85
C THR A 241 10.72 -1.04 -13.05
N SER A 242 11.29 -2.12 -13.59
CA SER A 242 12.70 -2.20 -13.96
C SER A 242 12.92 -3.25 -15.06
N PRO A 243 14.11 -3.30 -15.70
CA PRO A 243 14.41 -4.30 -16.72
C PRO A 243 14.28 -5.76 -16.26
N ASN A 244 14.33 -6.03 -14.95
CA ASN A 244 14.16 -7.37 -14.38
C ASN A 244 12.78 -7.64 -13.78
N ILE A 245 11.88 -6.65 -13.77
CA ILE A 245 10.49 -6.78 -13.34
C ILE A 245 9.55 -6.39 -14.51
N PRO A 246 9.56 -7.18 -15.60
CA PRO A 246 8.76 -6.86 -16.78
C PRO A 246 7.27 -7.15 -16.59
N ASP A 247 6.90 -8.03 -15.65
CA ASP A 247 5.52 -8.49 -15.47
C ASP A 247 5.20 -8.79 -13.99
N ILE A 248 3.92 -8.99 -13.71
CA ILE A 248 3.41 -9.25 -12.35
C ILE A 248 3.97 -10.54 -11.75
N GLU A 249 4.22 -11.57 -12.56
CA GLU A 249 4.81 -12.80 -12.06
C GLU A 249 6.23 -12.53 -11.52
N SER A 250 7.02 -11.71 -12.22
CA SER A 250 8.32 -11.24 -11.72
C SER A 250 8.22 -10.44 -10.42
N VAL A 251 7.14 -9.68 -10.20
CA VAL A 251 6.90 -8.96 -8.93
C VAL A 251 6.77 -9.92 -7.76
N PHE A 252 5.89 -10.93 -7.89
CA PHE A 252 5.72 -11.94 -6.85
C PHE A 252 6.97 -12.78 -6.66
N CYS A 253 7.68 -13.13 -7.74
CA CYS A 253 8.89 -13.93 -7.63
C CYS A 253 10.11 -13.15 -7.10
N TYR A 254 10.10 -11.82 -7.11
CA TYR A 254 11.23 -10.98 -6.69
C TYR A 254 11.75 -11.34 -5.29
N MET A 255 10.85 -11.37 -4.30
CA MET A 255 11.22 -11.71 -2.92
C MET A 255 11.49 -13.20 -2.72
N ALA A 256 10.99 -14.05 -3.62
CA ALA A 256 11.21 -15.49 -3.55
C ALA A 256 12.58 -15.91 -4.10
N THR A 257 13.18 -15.13 -4.99
CA THR A 257 14.43 -15.55 -5.67
C THR A 257 15.57 -14.54 -5.57
N GLY A 258 15.29 -13.29 -5.17
CA GLY A 258 16.25 -12.19 -5.06
C GLY A 258 17.04 -12.11 -3.73
N LEU A 259 17.15 -13.21 -2.98
CA LEU A 259 17.70 -13.19 -1.61
C LEU A 259 19.15 -13.69 -1.47
N GLY A 260 19.69 -14.34 -2.51
CA GLY A 260 20.94 -15.12 -2.42
C GLY A 260 22.24 -14.35 -2.67
N GLU A 261 22.23 -13.01 -2.62
CA GLU A 261 23.39 -12.19 -3.01
C GLU A 261 24.68 -12.63 -2.30
N GLY A 262 25.75 -12.89 -3.06
CA GLY A 262 27.04 -13.35 -2.53
C GLY A 262 27.11 -14.81 -2.06
N THR A 263 26.01 -15.56 -2.06
CA THR A 263 25.98 -16.98 -1.64
C THR A 263 26.29 -17.96 -2.78
N GLY A 264 26.14 -17.52 -4.02
CA GLY A 264 26.15 -18.38 -5.23
C GLY A 264 24.77 -18.88 -5.63
N ILE A 265 23.77 -18.77 -4.75
CA ILE A 265 22.35 -18.94 -5.10
C ILE A 265 21.87 -17.63 -5.74
N ARG A 266 21.23 -17.73 -6.90
CA ARG A 266 20.83 -16.57 -7.70
C ARG A 266 19.47 -16.76 -8.32
N MET A 267 18.85 -15.62 -8.64
CA MET A 267 17.70 -15.56 -9.52
C MET A 267 18.09 -15.86 -10.98
N GLY A 268 17.11 -16.32 -11.74
CA GLY A 268 17.16 -16.51 -13.19
C GLY A 268 15.82 -16.13 -13.81
N ASP A 269 15.82 -15.90 -15.12
CA ASP A 269 14.62 -15.62 -15.92
C ASP A 269 13.67 -14.59 -15.27
N LYS A 270 14.20 -13.39 -14.99
CA LYS A 270 13.42 -12.26 -14.43
C LYS A 270 12.73 -12.66 -13.12
N PHE A 271 13.52 -13.26 -12.22
CA PHE A 271 13.10 -13.78 -10.92
C PHE A 271 12.28 -15.08 -10.93
N LYS A 272 11.86 -15.62 -12.07
CA LYS A 272 10.99 -16.82 -12.13
C LYS A 272 11.71 -18.14 -11.86
N TRP A 273 13.04 -18.10 -11.69
CA TRP A 273 13.87 -19.24 -11.36
C TRP A 273 14.83 -18.90 -10.20
N ILE A 274 15.13 -19.89 -9.35
CA ILE A 274 16.16 -19.80 -8.31
C ILE A 274 17.02 -21.06 -8.31
N GLY A 275 18.34 -20.87 -8.19
CA GLY A 275 19.27 -21.98 -8.09
C GLY A 275 20.72 -21.54 -8.02
N GLY A 276 21.64 -22.49 -8.14
CA GLY A 276 23.05 -22.24 -7.90
C GLY A 276 23.94 -23.46 -8.21
N PRO A 277 25.27 -23.30 -8.08
CA PRO A 277 26.20 -24.38 -8.33
C PRO A 277 26.03 -25.51 -7.30
N GLY A 278 26.08 -26.76 -7.78
CA GLY A 278 26.03 -27.95 -6.92
C GLY A 278 24.65 -28.31 -6.37
N ILE A 279 23.59 -27.61 -6.76
CA ILE A 279 22.21 -28.01 -6.43
C ILE A 279 21.80 -29.20 -7.31
N ASP A 280 21.23 -30.24 -6.69
CA ASP A 280 20.42 -31.25 -7.38
C ASP A 280 18.98 -30.71 -7.51
N SER A 281 18.58 -30.38 -8.74
CA SER A 281 17.28 -29.74 -9.02
C SER A 281 16.09 -30.59 -8.60
N VAL A 282 16.17 -31.91 -8.80
CA VAL A 282 15.08 -32.83 -8.45
C VAL A 282 14.90 -32.85 -6.94
N LYS A 283 15.99 -33.06 -6.19
CA LYS A 283 15.94 -33.08 -4.72
C LYS A 283 15.54 -31.73 -4.14
N PHE A 284 15.97 -30.62 -4.76
CA PHE A 284 15.60 -29.28 -4.34
C PHE A 284 14.10 -29.01 -4.53
N ALA A 285 13.54 -29.41 -5.68
CA ALA A 285 12.11 -29.36 -5.94
C ALA A 285 11.32 -30.25 -4.98
N GLU A 286 11.79 -31.46 -4.67
CA GLU A 286 11.13 -32.37 -3.71
C GLU A 286 11.05 -31.75 -2.31
N LEU A 287 12.14 -31.16 -1.81
CA LEU A 287 12.16 -30.48 -0.51
C LEU A 287 11.19 -29.30 -0.47
N LEU A 288 11.22 -28.44 -1.50
CA LEU A 288 10.38 -27.25 -1.56
C LEU A 288 8.88 -27.59 -1.71
N ASN A 289 8.53 -28.53 -2.59
CA ASN A 289 7.14 -28.99 -2.73
C ASN A 289 6.69 -29.76 -1.47
N GLY A 290 7.58 -30.54 -0.85
CA GLY A 290 7.32 -31.27 0.38
C GLY A 290 7.10 -30.37 1.61
N ALA A 291 7.56 -29.12 1.55
CA ALA A 291 7.31 -28.13 2.60
C ALA A 291 5.85 -27.62 2.64
N GLY A 292 5.06 -27.88 1.58
CA GLY A 292 3.64 -27.56 1.55
C GLY A 292 3.32 -26.07 1.49
N LEU A 293 4.21 -25.25 0.91
CA LEU A 293 3.97 -23.81 0.73
C LEU A 293 2.78 -23.60 -0.23
N PRO A 294 1.74 -22.84 0.17
CA PRO A 294 0.56 -22.67 -0.65
C PRO A 294 0.81 -21.76 -1.85
N GLY A 295 -0.01 -21.92 -2.89
CA GLY A 295 -0.02 -21.04 -4.06
C GLY A 295 1.15 -21.19 -5.02
N VAL A 296 2.03 -22.18 -4.85
CA VAL A 296 3.21 -22.39 -5.70
C VAL A 296 3.54 -23.86 -5.92
N LYS A 297 4.09 -24.16 -7.09
CA LYS A 297 4.81 -25.39 -7.40
C LYS A 297 6.24 -25.06 -7.82
N TYR A 298 7.18 -25.89 -7.38
CA TYR A 298 8.59 -25.77 -7.75
C TYR A 298 8.94 -26.86 -8.75
N ILE A 299 9.25 -26.45 -9.98
CA ILE A 299 9.55 -27.37 -11.08
C ILE A 299 11.07 -27.48 -11.18
N PRO A 300 11.67 -28.69 -11.10
CA PRO A 300 13.12 -28.84 -11.23
C PRO A 300 13.57 -28.38 -12.62
N GLU A 301 14.56 -27.49 -12.68
CA GLU A 301 15.08 -26.94 -13.94
C GLU A 301 16.55 -26.55 -13.79
N ASP A 302 17.40 -27.10 -14.65
CA ASP A 302 18.81 -26.72 -14.73
C ASP A 302 19.00 -25.55 -15.71
N MET A 303 19.79 -24.55 -15.32
CA MET A 303 20.25 -23.47 -16.20
C MET A 303 21.75 -23.61 -16.45
N GLY A 304 22.10 -24.32 -17.53
CA GLY A 304 23.49 -24.66 -17.85
C GLY A 304 24.05 -25.62 -16.80
N SER A 305 25.10 -25.20 -16.08
CA SER A 305 25.72 -25.99 -15.00
C SER A 305 25.11 -25.76 -13.61
N LEU A 306 24.00 -25.02 -13.54
CA LEU A 306 23.36 -24.64 -12.28
C LEU A 306 22.08 -25.43 -12.11
N GLY A 307 21.98 -26.16 -11.01
CA GLY A 307 20.71 -26.75 -10.61
C GLY A 307 19.83 -25.73 -9.88
N GLY A 308 18.52 -25.89 -10.00
CA GLY A 308 17.55 -25.01 -9.39
C GLY A 308 16.10 -25.43 -9.67
N VAL A 309 15.21 -24.49 -9.42
CA VAL A 309 13.78 -24.66 -9.64
C VAL A 309 13.18 -23.43 -10.30
N ARG A 310 12.25 -23.67 -11.22
CA ARG A 310 11.31 -22.67 -11.69
C ARG A 310 10.11 -22.59 -10.75
N LEU A 311 9.72 -21.38 -10.41
CA LEU A 311 8.52 -21.12 -9.63
C LEU A 311 7.34 -21.07 -10.60
N GLN A 312 6.32 -21.88 -10.33
CA GLN A 312 5.02 -21.78 -10.98
C GLN A 312 4.01 -21.35 -9.93
N ILE A 313 3.61 -20.08 -9.94
CA ILE A 313 2.58 -19.57 -9.03
C ILE A 313 1.22 -20.13 -9.50
N THR A 314 0.57 -20.90 -8.64
CA THR A 314 -0.76 -21.49 -8.90
C THR A 314 -1.89 -20.66 -8.30
N ASP A 315 -1.60 -19.87 -7.27
CA ASP A 315 -2.54 -18.93 -6.66
C ASP A 315 -1.78 -17.77 -6.01
N TYR A 316 -1.94 -16.58 -6.58
CA TYR A 316 -1.27 -15.36 -6.13
C TYR A 316 -1.73 -14.87 -4.74
N ARG A 317 -2.92 -15.25 -4.29
CA ARG A 317 -3.46 -14.78 -3.00
C ARG A 317 -2.94 -15.58 -1.82
N THR A 318 -2.59 -16.84 -2.06
CA THR A 318 -2.05 -17.73 -1.02
C THR A 318 -0.54 -17.87 -1.10
N PHE A 319 0.07 -17.53 -2.24
CA PHE A 319 1.53 -17.53 -2.39
C PHE A 319 2.21 -16.50 -1.49
N ASN A 320 3.11 -16.96 -0.63
CA ASN A 320 3.96 -16.11 0.19
C ASN A 320 5.40 -16.09 -0.37
N PRO A 321 5.83 -14.98 -1.00
CA PRO A 321 7.10 -14.94 -1.70
C PRO A 321 8.30 -14.91 -0.76
N VAL A 322 8.19 -14.28 0.41
CA VAL A 322 9.30 -14.22 1.38
C VAL A 322 9.56 -15.58 2.00
N LYS A 323 8.51 -16.30 2.43
CA LYS A 323 8.63 -17.68 2.92
C LYS A 323 9.29 -18.57 1.87
N SER A 324 8.82 -18.48 0.63
CA SER A 324 9.38 -19.24 -0.49
C SER A 324 10.90 -19.00 -0.65
N GLY A 325 11.35 -17.75 -0.56
CA GLY A 325 12.76 -17.43 -0.67
C GLY A 325 13.61 -17.89 0.52
N LEU A 326 13.11 -17.73 1.75
CA LEU A 326 13.81 -18.21 2.95
C LEU A 326 13.94 -19.75 2.95
N TYR A 327 12.88 -20.46 2.52
CA TYR A 327 12.87 -21.92 2.39
C TYR A 327 13.86 -22.37 1.32
N ALA A 328 13.86 -21.69 0.17
CA ALA A 328 14.79 -21.99 -0.91
C ALA A 328 16.24 -21.81 -0.48
N LEU A 329 16.58 -20.73 0.25
CA LEU A 329 17.94 -20.54 0.76
C LEU A 329 18.34 -21.58 1.82
N ALA A 330 17.45 -21.90 2.75
CA ALA A 330 17.72 -22.89 3.79
C ALA A 330 17.95 -24.29 3.20
N TYR A 331 17.10 -24.74 2.27
CA TYR A 331 17.30 -26.02 1.60
C TYR A 331 18.52 -26.01 0.67
N ALA A 332 18.76 -24.93 -0.07
CA ALA A 332 19.98 -24.81 -0.88
C ALA A 332 21.25 -24.90 -0.01
N ARG A 333 21.24 -24.30 1.18
CA ARG A 333 22.33 -24.39 2.15
C ARG A 333 22.53 -25.82 2.64
N GLN A 334 21.45 -26.53 2.99
CA GLN A 334 21.51 -27.93 3.42
C GLN A 334 22.03 -28.87 2.32
N LEU A 335 21.69 -28.60 1.06
CA LEU A 335 22.11 -29.42 -0.08
C LEU A 335 23.57 -29.19 -0.49
N THR A 336 24.02 -27.94 -0.46
CA THR A 336 25.30 -27.54 -1.09
C THR A 336 26.38 -27.16 -0.09
N GLY A 337 26.01 -26.78 1.12
CA GLY A 337 26.95 -26.20 2.07
C GLY A 337 27.57 -24.88 1.56
N PHE A 338 26.85 -24.09 0.74
CA PHE A 338 27.36 -22.81 0.23
C PHE A 338 27.86 -21.88 1.33
N LYS A 339 28.86 -21.05 1.02
CA LYS A 339 29.43 -20.10 1.97
C LYS A 339 28.51 -18.89 2.14
N VAL A 340 28.15 -18.59 3.38
CA VAL A 340 27.37 -17.40 3.73
C VAL A 340 28.30 -16.17 3.78
N PRO A 341 28.00 -15.07 3.06
CA PRO A 341 28.70 -13.80 3.20
C PRO A 341 28.60 -13.26 4.63
N LYS A 342 29.65 -12.60 5.14
CA LYS A 342 29.67 -12.09 6.52
C LYS A 342 29.97 -10.61 6.56
N SER A 343 29.11 -9.86 7.25
CA SER A 343 29.40 -8.47 7.60
C SER A 343 30.52 -8.35 8.64
N GLY A 344 31.33 -7.31 8.50
CA GLY A 344 32.27 -6.90 9.54
C GLY A 344 31.61 -6.05 10.63
N SER A 345 32.44 -5.42 11.47
CA SER A 345 31.99 -4.65 12.64
C SER A 345 31.61 -3.19 12.32
N THR A 346 31.88 -2.70 11.11
CA THR A 346 31.61 -1.31 10.71
C THR A 346 30.50 -1.24 9.65
N PRO A 347 29.75 -0.13 9.55
CA PRO A 347 28.74 0.05 8.50
C PRO A 347 29.27 -0.17 7.07
N ALA A 348 30.50 0.28 6.80
CA ALA A 348 31.15 0.11 5.49
C ALA A 348 31.46 -1.35 5.14
N SER A 349 31.52 -2.23 6.16
CA SER A 349 31.82 -3.65 6.01
C SER A 349 30.59 -4.55 5.98
N VAL A 350 29.38 -3.96 5.97
CA VAL A 350 28.14 -4.73 5.83
C VAL A 350 28.02 -5.23 4.39
N VAL A 351 27.91 -6.55 4.22
CA VAL A 351 27.78 -7.19 2.91
C VAL A 351 26.36 -7.07 2.37
N MET A 352 26.18 -7.14 1.05
CA MET A 352 24.87 -6.96 0.43
C MET A 352 23.83 -7.99 0.90
N PHE A 353 24.26 -9.23 1.18
CA PHE A 353 23.39 -10.26 1.76
C PHE A 353 22.70 -9.77 3.05
N ASP A 354 23.48 -9.29 4.01
CA ASP A 354 22.95 -8.81 5.29
C ASP A 354 22.17 -7.49 5.14
N LYS A 355 22.48 -6.65 4.13
CA LYS A 355 21.68 -5.46 3.80
C LYS A 355 20.28 -5.84 3.30
N ILE A 356 20.20 -6.81 2.38
CA ILE A 356 18.94 -7.31 1.84
C ILE A 356 18.13 -7.99 2.95
N MET A 357 18.79 -8.82 3.76
CA MET A 357 18.16 -9.50 4.91
C MET A 357 17.79 -8.53 6.03
N GLY A 358 18.47 -7.38 6.15
CA GLY A 358 18.26 -6.41 7.23
C GLY A 358 18.78 -6.89 8.59
N THR A 359 19.56 -7.98 8.60
CA THR A 359 20.14 -8.60 9.79
C THR A 359 21.25 -9.57 9.38
N ASP A 360 22.23 -9.81 10.26
CA ASP A 360 23.21 -10.89 10.11
C ASP A 360 22.72 -12.24 10.67
N ARG A 361 21.55 -12.26 11.33
CA ARG A 361 20.99 -13.45 11.97
C ARG A 361 20.62 -14.53 10.98
N VAL A 362 20.03 -14.17 9.83
CA VAL A 362 19.67 -15.14 8.76
C VAL A 362 20.90 -15.92 8.32
N GLY A 363 22.02 -15.25 8.09
CA GLY A 363 23.26 -15.93 7.73
C GLY A 363 23.74 -16.91 8.80
N LYS A 364 23.67 -16.53 10.08
CA LYS A 364 24.03 -17.39 11.22
C LYS A 364 23.12 -18.63 11.32
N TRP A 365 21.81 -18.46 11.11
CA TRP A 365 20.84 -19.56 11.12
C TRP A 365 21.08 -20.55 9.97
N LEU A 366 21.41 -20.05 8.78
CA LEU A 366 21.80 -20.88 7.64
C LEU A 366 23.09 -21.67 7.92
N GLU A 367 24.10 -21.06 8.56
CA GLU A 367 25.34 -21.76 8.93
C GLU A 367 25.09 -22.87 9.95
N GLN A 368 24.12 -22.70 10.85
CA GLN A 368 23.66 -23.70 11.80
C GLN A 368 22.80 -24.82 11.17
N ASN A 369 22.47 -24.70 9.87
CA ASN A 369 21.56 -25.60 9.14
C ASN A 369 20.18 -25.72 9.79
N LEU A 370 19.69 -24.64 10.42
CA LEU A 370 18.31 -24.61 10.90
C LEU A 370 17.33 -24.88 9.75
N SER A 371 16.25 -25.59 10.07
CA SER A 371 15.14 -25.77 9.14
C SER A 371 14.46 -24.43 8.83
N PRO A 372 13.79 -24.31 7.67
CA PRO A 372 13.04 -23.10 7.36
C PRO A 372 12.00 -22.74 8.43
N GLN A 373 11.31 -23.73 9.01
CA GLN A 373 10.30 -23.55 10.05
C GLN A 373 10.89 -23.01 11.36
N GLU A 374 12.10 -23.44 11.72
CA GLU A 374 12.83 -22.88 12.86
C GLU A 374 13.21 -21.42 12.60
N ILE A 375 13.68 -21.10 11.38
CA ILE A 375 13.97 -19.72 10.98
C ILE A 375 12.71 -18.84 11.08
N GLU A 376 11.56 -19.30 10.58
CA GLU A 376 10.28 -18.59 10.70
C GLU A 376 9.94 -18.27 12.16
N SER A 377 10.11 -19.26 13.04
CA SER A 377 9.78 -19.12 14.46
C SER A 377 10.67 -18.09 15.17
N LEU A 378 11.89 -17.87 14.69
CA LEU A 378 12.87 -16.97 15.31
C LEU A 378 12.59 -15.48 15.06
N TYR A 379 11.91 -15.12 13.97
CA TYR A 379 11.54 -13.73 13.69
C TYR A 379 10.06 -13.41 13.94
N ALA A 380 9.24 -14.41 14.26
CA ALA A 380 7.79 -14.26 14.39
C ALA A 380 7.37 -13.16 15.38
N ALA A 381 8.04 -13.04 16.54
CA ALA A 381 7.69 -12.04 17.55
C ALA A 381 7.93 -10.60 17.05
N GLU A 382 9.02 -10.36 16.33
CA GLU A 382 9.36 -9.06 15.74
C GLU A 382 8.38 -8.70 14.61
N LEU A 383 8.03 -9.68 13.78
CA LEU A 383 7.04 -9.52 12.72
C LEU A 383 5.65 -9.18 13.29
N GLU A 384 5.21 -9.82 14.36
CA GLU A 384 3.94 -9.50 15.02
C GLU A 384 3.95 -8.12 15.69
N ALA A 385 5.10 -7.69 16.25
CA ALA A 385 5.26 -6.33 16.76
C ALA A 385 5.10 -5.30 15.63
N PHE A 386 5.75 -5.51 14.49
CA PHE A 386 5.59 -4.65 13.31
C PHE A 386 4.14 -4.62 12.80
N LYS A 387 3.48 -5.79 12.68
CA LYS A 387 2.07 -5.88 12.25
C LYS A 387 1.15 -5.10 13.18
N LYS A 388 1.45 -5.02 14.48
CA LYS A 388 0.70 -4.21 15.44
C LYS A 388 0.97 -2.72 15.25
N GLU A 389 2.24 -2.35 15.11
CA GLU A 389 2.65 -0.95 14.95
C GLU A 389 2.09 -0.32 13.67
N ARG A 390 2.22 -1.03 12.54
CA ARG A 390 1.84 -0.48 11.22
C ARG A 390 0.37 -0.04 11.14
N LYS A 391 -0.51 -0.62 11.96
CA LYS A 391 -1.95 -0.31 12.01
C LYS A 391 -2.24 1.18 12.18
N GLN A 392 -1.36 1.92 12.84
CA GLN A 392 -1.52 3.36 13.08
C GLN A 392 -1.35 4.20 11.81
N TYR A 393 -0.69 3.65 10.80
CA TYR A 393 -0.30 4.36 9.57
C TYR A 393 -1.09 3.90 8.35
N LEU A 394 -1.90 2.85 8.50
CA LEU A 394 -2.74 2.35 7.41
C LEU A 394 -3.77 3.40 7.01
N ILE A 395 -3.95 3.54 5.71
CA ILE A 395 -4.95 4.38 5.06
C ILE A 395 -6.12 3.49 4.71
N TYR A 396 -5.85 2.37 4.05
CA TYR A 396 -6.87 1.44 3.61
C TYR A 396 -7.18 0.50 4.77
N GLY A 397 -7.94 1.00 5.74
CA GLY A 397 -8.60 0.22 6.78
C GLY A 397 -9.91 -0.39 6.28
N TYR A 398 -10.70 -0.97 7.18
CA TYR A 398 -11.98 -1.66 6.92
C TYR A 398 -13.10 -0.76 6.36
N ALA A 399 -12.84 -0.01 5.29
CA ALA A 399 -13.87 0.50 4.42
C ALA A 399 -14.45 -0.70 3.65
N GLY A 400 -15.59 -1.20 4.12
CA GLY A 400 -16.47 -2.06 3.34
C GLY A 400 -15.83 -3.32 2.78
N LYS A 401 -15.26 -4.20 3.62
CA LYS A 401 -15.29 -5.63 3.25
C LYS A 401 -16.75 -5.99 2.96
N PRO A 402 -17.06 -6.88 2.01
CA PRO A 402 -18.43 -7.35 1.83
C PRO A 402 -19.05 -7.76 3.18
N GLY A 403 -20.11 -7.07 3.62
CA GLY A 403 -20.74 -7.29 4.92
C GLY A 403 -20.32 -6.36 6.07
N GLN A 404 -19.45 -5.37 5.85
CA GLN A 404 -19.06 -4.37 6.86
C GLN A 404 -19.50 -2.95 6.50
N ILE A 405 -19.61 -2.09 7.51
CA ILE A 405 -20.13 -0.73 7.38
C ILE A 405 -19.04 0.22 6.87
N GLY A 406 -19.26 0.81 5.69
CA GLY A 406 -18.47 1.92 5.16
C GLY A 406 -19.05 3.28 5.55
N VAL A 407 -18.24 4.33 5.52
CA VAL A 407 -18.72 5.71 5.64
C VAL A 407 -18.03 6.58 4.61
N THR A 408 -18.78 7.43 3.92
CA THR A 408 -18.26 8.44 3.00
C THR A 408 -18.68 9.84 3.45
N VAL A 409 -17.84 10.84 3.22
CA VAL A 409 -18.15 12.28 3.38
C VAL A 409 -17.86 12.95 2.05
N ASP A 410 -18.87 13.54 1.41
CA ASP A 410 -18.79 14.17 0.08
C ASP A 410 -18.19 13.25 -1.00
N GLY A 411 -18.54 11.96 -0.89
CA GLY A 411 -18.05 10.89 -1.76
C GLY A 411 -16.59 10.47 -1.49
N VAL A 412 -15.95 11.01 -0.45
CA VAL A 412 -14.62 10.58 0.03
C VAL A 412 -14.81 9.52 1.11
N VAL A 413 -14.17 8.36 0.94
CA VAL A 413 -14.22 7.28 1.94
C VAL A 413 -13.51 7.71 3.21
N ILE A 414 -14.19 7.54 4.35
CA ILE A 414 -13.61 7.75 5.67
C ILE A 414 -13.11 6.42 6.21
N PHE A 415 -11.82 6.39 6.51
CA PHE A 415 -11.17 5.24 7.10
C PHE A 415 -11.13 5.36 8.61
N PHE A 416 -11.37 4.23 9.29
CA PHE A 416 -11.40 4.16 10.74
C PHE A 416 -10.36 3.18 11.25
N ASP A 417 -9.76 3.52 12.39
CA ASP A 417 -8.91 2.62 13.17
C ASP A 417 -9.69 1.76 14.17
N SER A 418 -10.98 2.07 14.40
CA SER A 418 -11.96 1.22 15.07
C SER A 418 -13.21 1.08 14.21
N GLU A 419 -13.65 -0.15 13.98
CA GLU A 419 -14.76 -0.47 13.05
C GLU A 419 -16.09 0.20 13.46
N PRO A 420 -16.80 0.84 12.51
CA PRO A 420 -18.20 1.20 12.69
C PRO A 420 -19.07 -0.03 12.90
N TYR A 421 -20.17 0.13 13.65
CA TYR A 421 -21.11 -0.96 13.91
C TYR A 421 -22.53 -0.44 14.06
N ILE A 422 -23.53 -1.31 13.90
CA ILE A 422 -24.92 -1.02 14.28
C ILE A 422 -25.11 -1.50 15.72
N ASP A 423 -25.63 -0.62 16.58
CA ASP A 423 -25.92 -0.95 17.98
C ASP A 423 -27.31 -1.58 18.17
N GLU A 424 -27.67 -1.88 19.43
CA GLU A 424 -28.96 -2.46 19.80
C GLU A 424 -30.18 -1.58 19.45
N ASN A 425 -29.99 -0.27 19.25
CA ASN A 425 -31.05 0.67 18.88
C ASN A 425 -31.12 0.91 17.37
N ASN A 426 -30.41 0.09 16.58
CA ASN A 426 -30.34 0.21 15.13
C ASN A 426 -29.78 1.59 14.69
N ARG A 427 -28.74 2.07 15.38
CA ARG A 427 -27.98 3.26 15.04
C ARG A 427 -26.57 2.88 14.61
N THR A 428 -26.10 3.48 13.52
CA THR A 428 -24.72 3.33 13.07
C THR A 428 -23.80 4.16 13.94
N MET A 429 -22.93 3.46 14.66
CA MET A 429 -21.93 4.00 15.58
C MET A 429 -20.60 4.11 14.87
N VAL A 430 -20.00 5.30 14.92
CA VAL A 430 -18.72 5.62 14.25
C VAL A 430 -17.74 6.27 15.23
N PRO A 431 -16.42 6.11 15.05
CA PRO A 431 -15.45 6.89 15.80
C PRO A 431 -15.59 8.39 15.50
N VAL A 432 -15.93 9.18 16.51
CA VAL A 432 -16.40 10.57 16.36
C VAL A 432 -15.40 11.50 15.67
N ARG A 433 -14.10 11.30 15.93
CA ARG A 433 -13.04 12.20 15.46
C ARG A 433 -12.99 12.27 13.93
N PHE A 434 -12.97 11.11 13.28
CA PHE A 434 -12.83 11.00 11.83
C PHE A 434 -13.95 11.69 11.07
N ILE A 435 -15.21 11.49 11.50
CA ILE A 435 -16.36 12.12 10.86
C ILE A 435 -16.40 13.62 11.14
N SER A 436 -16.12 14.03 12.37
CA SER A 436 -16.19 15.43 12.76
C SER A 436 -15.13 16.26 12.04
N GLU A 437 -13.88 15.76 11.99
CA GLU A 437 -12.77 16.43 11.30
C GLU A 437 -12.96 16.44 9.78
N ALA A 438 -13.47 15.35 9.19
CA ALA A 438 -13.84 15.33 7.76
C ALA A 438 -14.92 16.36 7.41
N LEU A 439 -15.78 16.72 8.38
CA LEU A 439 -16.78 17.78 8.26
C LEU A 439 -16.24 19.16 8.67
N GLY A 440 -14.94 19.31 8.93
CA GLY A 440 -14.29 20.58 9.28
C GLY A 440 -14.45 21.00 10.74
N ALA A 441 -14.80 20.09 11.66
CA ALA A 441 -14.89 20.36 13.09
C ALA A 441 -13.61 19.96 13.85
N VAL A 442 -13.36 20.60 14.99
CA VAL A 442 -12.28 20.25 15.92
C VAL A 442 -12.84 19.40 17.06
N VAL A 443 -12.13 18.34 17.46
CA VAL A 443 -12.58 17.41 18.50
C VAL A 443 -11.64 17.41 19.70
N GLY A 444 -12.15 17.75 20.88
CA GLY A 444 -11.48 17.67 22.17
C GLY A 444 -12.00 16.53 23.04
N TRP A 445 -11.15 16.00 23.92
CA TRP A 445 -11.50 14.99 24.92
C TRP A 445 -11.09 15.48 26.32
N ASP A 446 -11.99 15.36 27.28
CA ASP A 446 -11.73 15.61 28.71
C ASP A 446 -11.91 14.30 29.49
N GLU A 447 -10.82 13.83 30.07
CA GLU A 447 -10.77 12.58 30.83
C GLU A 447 -11.52 12.68 32.17
N ALA A 448 -11.46 13.84 32.83
CA ALA A 448 -12.02 14.02 34.17
C ALA A 448 -13.55 14.00 34.13
N THR A 449 -14.14 14.60 33.10
CA THR A 449 -15.59 14.64 32.88
C THR A 449 -16.09 13.54 31.96
N ARG A 450 -15.18 12.81 31.30
CA ARG A 450 -15.47 11.81 30.26
C ARG A 450 -16.34 12.40 29.14
N THR A 451 -15.97 13.60 28.68
CA THR A 451 -16.70 14.32 27.64
C THR A 451 -15.88 14.49 26.38
N VAL A 452 -16.53 14.30 25.23
CA VAL A 452 -16.03 14.74 23.94
C VAL A 452 -16.72 16.05 23.55
N THR A 453 -15.93 17.03 23.13
CA THR A 453 -16.39 18.32 22.64
C THR A 453 -16.07 18.43 21.16
N ILE A 454 -17.06 18.76 20.34
CA ILE A 454 -16.92 18.96 18.90
C ILE A 454 -17.28 20.43 18.61
N ALA A 455 -16.35 21.18 18.02
CA ALA A 455 -16.51 22.60 17.76
C ALA A 455 -16.36 22.91 16.27
N LYS A 456 -17.32 23.65 15.69
CA LYS A 456 -17.29 24.14 14.30
C LYS A 456 -18.09 25.42 14.19
N ASP A 457 -17.53 26.47 13.56
CA ASP A 457 -18.23 27.73 13.25
C ASP A 457 -19.00 28.36 14.43
N GLY A 458 -18.44 28.27 15.65
CA GLY A 458 -19.06 28.76 16.88
C GLY A 458 -20.15 27.86 17.48
N LEU A 459 -20.50 26.75 16.82
CA LEU A 459 -21.32 25.68 17.39
C LEU A 459 -20.44 24.74 18.23
N GLU A 460 -20.91 24.40 19.42
CA GLU A 460 -20.30 23.40 20.30
C GLU A 460 -21.27 22.24 20.56
N ILE A 461 -20.80 21.01 20.36
CA ILE A 461 -21.51 19.77 20.69
C ILE A 461 -20.71 19.06 21.79
N VAL A 462 -21.29 18.92 22.97
CA VAL A 462 -20.69 18.20 24.10
C VAL A 462 -21.45 16.91 24.35
N LEU A 463 -20.73 15.79 24.26
CA LEU A 463 -21.25 14.44 24.48
C LEU A 463 -20.54 13.84 25.70
N THR A 464 -21.31 13.28 26.63
CA THR A 464 -20.77 12.59 27.82
C THR A 464 -20.88 11.08 27.61
N ILE A 465 -19.80 10.32 27.87
CA ILE A 465 -19.82 8.87 27.73
C ILE A 465 -20.89 8.25 28.63
N GLY A 466 -21.76 7.43 28.05
CA GLY A 466 -22.88 6.77 28.73
C GLY A 466 -24.13 7.62 28.94
N SER A 467 -24.13 8.89 28.50
CA SER A 467 -25.29 9.77 28.60
C SER A 467 -26.11 9.78 27.31
N PRO A 468 -27.46 9.66 27.37
CA PRO A 468 -28.33 9.90 26.23
C PRO A 468 -28.55 11.39 25.96
N VAL A 469 -28.03 12.27 26.81
CA VAL A 469 -28.18 13.73 26.67
C VAL A 469 -26.87 14.34 26.20
N ALA A 470 -26.93 15.04 25.08
CA ALA A 470 -25.89 15.90 24.53
C ALA A 470 -26.24 17.36 24.77
N LYS A 471 -25.24 18.24 24.85
CA LYS A 471 -25.43 19.70 24.80
C LYS A 471 -25.00 20.21 23.44
N VAL A 472 -25.91 20.82 22.69
CA VAL A 472 -25.65 21.40 21.36
C VAL A 472 -25.94 22.89 21.41
N GLY A 473 -24.91 23.72 21.26
CA GLY A 473 -25.02 25.18 21.45
C GLY A 473 -25.56 25.55 22.83
N GLY A 474 -25.19 24.78 23.86
CA GLY A 474 -25.68 24.95 25.24
C GLY A 474 -27.09 24.39 25.50
N VAL A 475 -27.80 23.88 24.50
CA VAL A 475 -29.16 23.32 24.65
C VAL A 475 -29.10 21.80 24.72
N GLU A 476 -29.85 21.21 25.65
CA GLU A 476 -29.95 19.76 25.77
C GLU A 476 -30.67 19.13 24.56
N ARG A 477 -30.11 18.02 24.08
CA ARG A 477 -30.59 17.21 22.97
C ARG A 477 -30.50 15.74 23.34
N TRP A 478 -31.57 15.00 23.06
CA TRP A 478 -31.64 13.57 23.34
C TRP A 478 -31.10 12.76 22.16
N MET A 479 -30.41 11.67 22.47
CA MET A 479 -29.93 10.66 21.55
C MET A 479 -30.57 9.32 21.90
N ASP A 480 -30.95 8.57 20.87
CA ASP A 480 -31.46 7.19 21.04
C ASP A 480 -30.36 6.22 21.50
N SER A 481 -29.11 6.55 21.17
CA SER A 481 -27.92 5.75 21.47
C SER A 481 -26.87 6.59 22.16
N VAL A 482 -26.25 6.04 23.19
CA VAL A 482 -25.29 6.78 24.02
C VAL A 482 -23.88 6.71 23.43
N PRO A 483 -23.05 7.76 23.61
CA PRO A 483 -21.63 7.69 23.31
C PRO A 483 -20.95 6.63 24.19
N VAL A 484 -20.10 5.79 23.59
CA VAL A 484 -19.36 4.76 24.32
C VAL A 484 -17.89 4.78 23.96
N ILE A 485 -17.04 4.19 24.80
CA ILE A 485 -15.64 3.92 24.45
C ILE A 485 -15.54 2.47 23.99
N LYS A 486 -15.04 2.24 22.78
CA LYS A 486 -14.77 0.92 22.21
C LYS A 486 -13.44 0.97 21.47
N ASN A 487 -12.54 0.02 21.72
CA ASN A 487 -11.19 -0.02 21.13
C ASN A 487 -10.44 1.31 21.26
N ASP A 488 -10.46 1.92 22.44
CA ASP A 488 -9.83 3.22 22.72
C ASP A 488 -10.34 4.38 21.83
N ARG A 489 -11.56 4.27 21.29
CA ARG A 489 -12.23 5.31 20.50
C ARG A 489 -13.60 5.64 21.07
N THR A 490 -13.94 6.93 21.04
CA THR A 490 -15.30 7.40 21.36
C THR A 490 -16.20 7.15 20.15
N MET A 491 -17.15 6.24 20.32
CA MET A 491 -18.13 5.85 19.31
C MET A 491 -19.43 6.63 19.54
N VAL A 492 -19.97 7.22 18.46
CA VAL A 492 -21.16 8.08 18.51
C VAL A 492 -22.12 7.74 17.37
N PRO A 493 -23.43 8.06 17.50
CA PRO A 493 -24.38 7.88 16.42
C PRO A 493 -24.07 8.85 15.28
N VAL A 494 -23.67 8.34 14.12
CA VAL A 494 -23.17 9.14 12.99
C VAL A 494 -24.17 10.20 12.55
N ARG A 495 -25.45 9.82 12.41
CA ARG A 495 -26.52 10.74 12.00
C ARG A 495 -26.68 11.90 12.97
N PHE A 496 -26.56 11.67 14.28
CA PHE A 496 -26.75 12.72 15.27
C PHE A 496 -25.68 13.80 15.10
N VAL A 497 -24.41 13.40 15.09
CA VAL A 497 -23.28 14.34 15.01
C VAL A 497 -23.25 15.06 13.67
N SER A 498 -23.30 14.33 12.56
CA SER A 498 -23.21 14.91 11.22
C SER A 498 -24.35 15.88 10.91
N SER A 499 -25.57 15.61 11.41
CA SER A 499 -26.72 16.51 11.19
C SER A 499 -26.50 17.89 11.82
N PHE A 500 -25.93 17.96 13.02
CA PHE A 500 -25.63 19.23 13.68
C PHE A 500 -24.42 19.96 13.06
N LEU A 501 -23.52 19.23 12.41
CA LEU A 501 -22.40 19.79 11.65
C LEU A 501 -22.78 20.24 10.23
N GLY A 502 -24.08 20.23 9.89
CA GLY A 502 -24.60 20.74 8.63
C GLY A 502 -24.58 19.73 7.48
N ALA A 503 -24.49 18.43 7.76
CA ALA A 503 -24.50 17.39 6.73
C ALA A 503 -25.83 16.61 6.68
N ASN A 504 -26.16 16.08 5.50
CA ASN A 504 -27.14 15.03 5.32
C ASN A 504 -26.50 13.65 5.58
N VAL A 505 -27.27 12.68 6.06
CA VAL A 505 -26.79 11.31 6.30
C VAL A 505 -27.77 10.28 5.76
N GLU A 506 -27.36 9.59 4.71
CA GLU A 506 -28.10 8.53 4.06
C GLU A 506 -27.47 7.17 4.36
N TRP A 507 -28.29 6.13 4.27
CA TRP A 507 -27.87 4.74 4.49
C TRP A 507 -28.15 3.95 3.23
N ASP A 508 -27.08 3.47 2.61
CA ASP A 508 -27.13 2.51 1.52
C ASP A 508 -27.17 1.09 2.11
N GLN A 509 -28.35 0.48 2.06
CA GLN A 509 -28.60 -0.85 2.60
C GLN A 509 -27.89 -1.96 1.79
N ASP A 510 -27.73 -1.76 0.49
CA ASP A 510 -27.19 -2.80 -0.40
C ASP A 510 -25.66 -2.88 -0.25
N ASN A 511 -25.02 -1.74 -0.01
CA ASN A 511 -23.57 -1.65 0.14
C ASN A 511 -23.09 -1.49 1.58
N LEU A 512 -24.02 -1.36 2.55
CA LEU A 512 -23.73 -1.05 3.96
C LEU A 512 -22.91 0.23 4.13
N ILE A 513 -23.23 1.28 3.36
CA ILE A 513 -22.50 2.55 3.38
C ILE A 513 -23.35 3.63 4.05
N VAL A 514 -22.74 4.37 4.98
CA VAL A 514 -23.28 5.66 5.43
C VAL A 514 -22.75 6.74 4.51
N GLU A 515 -23.63 7.39 3.75
CA GLU A 515 -23.27 8.52 2.89
C GLU A 515 -23.55 9.83 3.61
N ILE A 516 -22.50 10.61 3.83
CA ILE A 516 -22.58 11.93 4.46
C ILE A 516 -22.31 12.98 3.39
N THR A 517 -23.22 13.94 3.24
CA THR A 517 -23.07 15.01 2.24
C THR A 517 -23.20 16.36 2.92
N THR A 518 -22.21 17.22 2.78
CA THR A 518 -22.27 18.60 3.28
C THR A 518 -23.33 19.41 2.50
N ARG A 519 -23.99 20.34 3.19
CA ARG A 519 -25.07 21.16 2.61
C ARG A 519 -24.59 22.46 2.01
#